data_AF-A0A920UE15-F1
#
_entry.id   AF-A0A920UE15-F1
#
_cell.length_a   1.000
_cell.length_b   1.000
_cell.length_c   1.000
_cell.angle_alpha   90.00
_cell.angle_beta   90.00
_cell.angle_gamma   90.00
#
_symmetry.space_group_name_H-M   'P 1'
#
loop_
_entity.id
_entity.type
_entity.pdbx_description
1 polymer ?
#
loop_
_entity_poly.entity_id
_entity_poly.type
_entity_poly.pdbx_seq_one_letter_code
_entity_poly.pdbx_strand_id
1 'polypeptide(L)' 'MMCNYFRFGGLRNDYQKGWLDRLGSGRSFSCFLESTNSSYAKTKSSSVDAGCWMFIPDLAISAGITGPMLRPRA' A
#
# COMPACT_ATOMS: atom_id res chain seq x y z
N MET A 1 -1.16 -3.59 19.41
CA MET A 1 0.19 -4.11 19.75
C MET A 1 0.92 -4.46 18.46
N MET A 2 2.19 -4.05 18.33
CA MET A 2 3.00 -4.31 17.14
C MET A 2 3.28 -5.81 16.99
N CYS A 3 3.07 -6.37 15.81
CA CYS A 3 3.28 -7.80 15.55
C CYS A 3 4.79 -8.13 15.52
N ASN A 4 5.30 -8.77 16.57
CA ASN A 4 6.72 -9.12 16.71
C ASN A 4 7.05 -10.50 16.08
N TYR A 5 6.62 -10.67 14.82
CA TYR A 5 6.67 -11.95 14.11
C TYR A 5 7.99 -12.18 13.38
N PHE A 6 8.55 -11.16 12.73
CA PHE A 6 9.85 -11.25 12.06
C PHE A 6 11.00 -11.10 13.07
N ARG A 7 11.98 -11.99 13.01
CA ARG A 7 13.18 -12.00 13.86
C ARG A 7 14.44 -12.15 13.00
N PHE A 8 15.59 -11.81 13.56
CA PHE A 8 16.86 -12.16 12.92
C PHE A 8 16.94 -13.68 12.75
N GLY A 9 17.23 -14.13 11.53
CA GLY A 9 17.25 -15.55 11.19
C GLY A 9 15.91 -16.17 10.81
N GLY A 10 14.80 -15.44 10.79
CA GLY A 10 13.53 -15.95 10.25
C GLY A 10 12.27 -15.44 10.96
N LEU A 11 11.34 -16.35 11.21
CA LEU A 11 10.03 -16.06 11.82
C LEU A 11 10.00 -16.59 13.25
N ARG A 12 9.30 -15.88 14.15
CA ARG A 12 9.20 -16.26 15.57
C ARG A 12 8.52 -17.62 15.73
N ASN A 13 7.42 -17.82 15.01
CA ASN A 13 6.61 -19.03 15.00
C ASN A 13 6.18 -19.31 13.55
N ASP A 14 5.73 -20.53 13.27
CA ASP A 14 5.09 -20.86 11.99
C ASP A 14 3.65 -20.31 11.90
N TYR A 15 3.07 -20.32 10.71
CA TYR A 15 1.67 -19.94 10.50
C TYR A 15 0.72 -20.97 11.13
N GLN A 16 -0.45 -20.50 11.59
CA GLN A 16 -1.45 -21.38 12.17
C GLN A 16 -2.07 -22.32 11.11
N LYS A 17 -2.42 -23.54 11.51
CA LYS A 17 -3.12 -24.48 10.62
C LYS A 17 -4.41 -23.84 10.07
N GLY A 18 -4.59 -23.90 8.75
CA GLY A 18 -5.73 -23.28 8.06
C GLY A 18 -5.57 -21.78 7.77
N TRP A 19 -4.41 -21.17 8.07
CA TRP A 19 -4.16 -19.76 7.73
C TRP A 19 -4.15 -19.51 6.22
N LEU A 20 -3.55 -20.42 5.45
CA LEU A 20 -3.49 -20.33 3.99
C LEU A 20 -4.87 -20.45 3.34
N ASP A 21 -5.74 -21.32 3.88
CA ASP A 21 -7.11 -21.48 3.38
C ASP A 21 -7.93 -20.18 3.54
N ARG A 22 -7.69 -19.44 4.63
CA ARG A 22 -8.30 -18.12 4.83
C ARG A 22 -7.80 -17.08 3.84
N LEU A 23 -6.52 -17.12 3.44
CA LEU A 23 -5.98 -16.22 2.42
C LEU A 23 -6.63 -16.43 1.05
N GLY A 24 -7.05 -17.67 0.73
CA GLY A 24 -7.80 -17.97 -0.50
C GLY A 24 -9.14 -17.23 -0.62
N SER A 25 -9.72 -16.76 0.49
CA SER A 25 -10.92 -15.90 0.50
C SER A 25 -10.64 -14.43 0.15
N GLY A 26 -9.38 -14.06 -0.10
CA GLY A 26 -8.94 -12.71 -0.45
C GLY A 26 -9.53 -12.16 -1.76
N ARG A 27 -10.27 -12.95 -2.54
CA ARG A 27 -10.97 -12.50 -3.75
C ARG A 27 -11.95 -11.36 -3.46
N SER A 28 -12.57 -11.37 -2.29
CA SER A 28 -13.44 -10.28 -1.82
C SER A 28 -12.69 -8.96 -1.62
N PHE A 29 -11.39 -9.02 -1.32
CA PHE A 29 -10.56 -7.83 -1.15
C PHE A 29 -10.35 -7.10 -2.48
N SER A 30 -10.18 -7.82 -3.59
CA SER A 30 -10.07 -7.20 -4.91
C SER A 30 -11.34 -6.45 -5.31
N CYS A 31 -12.53 -7.02 -5.09
CA CYS A 31 -13.81 -6.34 -5.35
C CYS A 31 -13.99 -5.12 -4.42
N PHE A 32 -13.56 -5.22 -3.17
CA PHE A 32 -13.54 -4.09 -2.25
C PHE A 32 -12.63 -2.97 -2.75
N LEU A 33 -11.41 -3.26 -3.21
CA LEU A 33 -10.51 -2.25 -3.79
C LEU A 33 -11.10 -1.59 -5.04
N GLU A 34 -11.75 -2.35 -5.91
CA GLU A 34 -12.39 -1.80 -7.12
C GLU A 34 -13.56 -0.87 -6.76
N SER A 35 -14.42 -1.30 -5.84
CA SER A 35 -15.55 -0.47 -5.39
C SER A 35 -15.10 0.80 -4.68
N THR A 36 -14.07 0.72 -3.83
CA THR A 36 -13.50 1.89 -3.15
C THR A 36 -12.86 2.85 -4.15
N ASN A 37 -12.04 2.36 -5.08
CA ASN A 37 -11.46 3.17 -6.16
C ASN A 37 -12.54 3.84 -7.01
N SER A 38 -13.60 3.12 -7.39
CA SER A 38 -14.73 3.68 -8.15
C SER A 38 -15.44 4.79 -7.38
N SER A 39 -15.60 4.64 -6.06
CA SER A 39 -16.20 5.66 -5.19
C SER A 39 -15.34 6.92 -5.10
N TYR A 40 -14.04 6.75 -4.84
CA TYR A 40 -13.06 7.85 -4.80
C TYR A 40 -12.89 8.55 -6.15
N ALA A 41 -12.96 7.82 -7.27
CA ALA A 41 -12.89 8.41 -8.60
C ALA A 41 -14.14 9.24 -8.96
N LYS A 42 -15.30 8.92 -8.38
CA LYS A 42 -16.57 9.65 -8.62
C LYS A 42 -16.66 10.93 -7.80
N THR A 43 -15.99 11.02 -6.66
CA THR A 43 -15.87 12.27 -5.91
C THR A 43 -14.96 13.23 -6.69
N LYS A 44 -15.43 14.45 -6.97
CA LYS A 44 -14.67 15.54 -7.62
C LYS A 44 -13.49 16.06 -6.76
N SER A 45 -12.79 15.21 -6.00
CA SER A 45 -11.60 15.59 -5.21
C SER A 45 -10.31 15.65 -6.02
N SER A 46 -10.37 15.33 -7.32
CA SER A 46 -9.21 15.47 -8.22
C SER A 46 -8.63 16.89 -8.23
N SER A 47 -9.38 17.93 -7.89
CA SER A 47 -8.88 19.30 -7.78
C SER A 47 -8.13 19.62 -6.48
N VAL A 48 -8.28 18.83 -5.42
CA VAL A 48 -7.58 19.04 -4.12
C VAL A 48 -6.21 18.36 -4.12
N ASP A 49 -6.08 17.23 -4.83
CA ASP A 49 -4.85 16.46 -4.91
C ASP A 49 -3.97 16.80 -6.14
N ALA A 50 -4.57 17.24 -7.25
CA ALA A 50 -3.86 17.59 -8.47
C ALA A 50 -3.24 18.98 -8.39
N GLY A 51 -2.16 19.13 -7.62
CA GLY A 51 -1.35 20.35 -7.70
C GLY A 51 -0.42 20.61 -6.53
N CYS A 52 -0.52 19.87 -5.42
CA CYS A 52 0.17 20.29 -4.20
C CYS A 52 1.59 19.70 -4.04
N TRP A 53 1.97 18.63 -4.78
CA TRP A 53 3.20 17.87 -4.42
C TRP A 53 3.94 17.22 -5.61
N MET A 54 4.26 17.97 -6.67
CA MET A 54 5.22 17.47 -7.68
C MET A 54 6.65 17.59 -7.12
N PHE A 55 7.28 16.46 -6.82
CA PHE A 55 8.69 16.42 -6.46
C PHE A 55 9.56 16.42 -7.71
N ILE A 56 10.60 17.28 -7.70
CA ILE A 56 11.69 17.19 -8.66
C ILE A 56 12.50 15.92 -8.33
N PRO A 57 12.75 15.01 -9.29
CA PRO A 57 13.39 13.71 -9.02
C PRO A 57 14.71 13.82 -8.25
N ASP A 58 15.60 14.74 -8.66
CA ASP A 58 16.90 14.94 -8.01
C ASP A 58 16.75 15.46 -6.57
N LEU A 59 15.74 16.27 -6.30
CA LEU A 59 15.42 16.75 -4.96
C LEU A 59 14.88 15.60 -4.09
N ALA A 60 14.06 14.71 -4.65
CA ALA A 60 13.54 13.55 -3.92
C ALA A 60 14.66 12.58 -3.52
N ILE A 61 15.62 12.34 -4.41
CA ILE A 61 16.77 11.47 -4.14
C ILE A 61 17.67 12.11 -3.07
N SER A 62 18.02 13.39 -3.23
CA SER A 62 18.89 14.11 -2.27
C SER A 62 18.24 14.28 -0.89
N ALA A 63 16.91 14.41 -0.82
CA ALA A 63 16.15 14.44 0.43
C ALA A 63 15.95 13.05 1.05
N GLY A 64 16.46 11.97 0.45
CA GLY A 64 16.33 10.61 0.96
C GLY A 64 14.90 10.05 0.92
N ILE A 65 14.05 10.58 0.02
CA ILE A 65 12.68 10.11 -0.15
C ILE A 65 12.70 8.70 -0.77
N THR A 66 11.90 7.77 -0.22
CA THR A 66 11.81 6.38 -0.70
C THR A 66 10.35 5.92 -0.83
N GLY A 67 10.13 4.74 -1.42
CA GLY A 67 8.80 4.11 -1.47
C GLY A 67 7.85 4.72 -2.50
N PRO A 68 6.55 4.87 -2.19
CA PRO A 68 5.54 5.38 -3.14
C PRO A 68 5.85 6.76 -3.73
N MET A 69 6.54 7.63 -2.97
CA MET A 69 6.85 8.99 -3.41
C MET A 69 7.95 9.05 -4.49
N LEU A 70 8.83 8.06 -4.54
CA LEU A 70 9.88 7.94 -5.57
C LEU A 70 9.43 7.09 -6.78
N ARG A 71 8.31 6.38 -6.67
CA ARG A 71 7.72 5.62 -7.77
C ARG A 71 6.62 6.49 -8.40
N PRO A 72 6.94 7.34 -9.38
CA PRO A 72 5.89 8.14 -10.03
C PRO A 72 4.83 7.21 -10.62
N ARG A 73 3.56 7.63 -10.55
CA ARG A 73 2.50 7.02 -11.37
C ARG A 73 2.85 7.29 -12.83
N ALA A 74 3.03 6.22 -13.61
CA ALA A 74 2.96 6.30 -15.07
C ALA A 74 1.53 6.66 -15.51
#